data_AF-A0A0C9VQM6-F1
#
_entry.id   AF-A0A0C9VQM6-F1
#
_cell.length_a   1.000
_cell.length_b   1.000
_cell.length_c   1.000
_cell.angle_alpha   90.00
_cell.angle_beta   90.00
_cell.angle_gamma   90.00
#
_symmetry.space_group_name_H-M   'P 1'
#
loop_
_entity.id
_entity.type
_entity.pdbx_description
1 polymer ?
#
loop_
_entity_poly.entity_id
_entity_poly.type
_entity_poly.pdbx_seq_one_letter_code
_entity_poly.pdbx_strand_id
1 'polypeptide(L)'
;ELQWKTGVEKIERKMIEYREVVDRSGSPTEKAGAAENVATAMEEAAESHTDPKVKKYLKKKAIKFREAKTDEERDSVLMDIGKGISLLLMTPFALVGAALLAAGMILDGVAKIAKGIGKL
;
A
#
# COMPACT_ATOMS: atom_id res chain seq x y z
N GLU A 1 -0.16 11.87 -8.90
CA GLU A 1 -1.32 11.14 -8.35
C GLU A 1 -1.94 10.17 -9.36
N LEU A 2 -2.31 10.60 -10.58
CA LEU A 2 -2.87 9.70 -11.60
C LEU A 2 -1.95 8.52 -11.98
N GLN A 3 -0.67 8.79 -12.27
CA GLN A 3 0.31 7.73 -12.60
C GLN A 3 0.52 6.73 -11.46
N TRP A 4 0.49 7.22 -10.21
CA TRP A 4 0.57 6.36 -9.03
C TRP A 4 -0.64 5.43 -8.94
N LYS A 5 -1.86 5.97 -9.12
CA LYS A 5 -3.08 5.18 -9.11
C LYS A 5 -3.06 4.09 -10.19
N THR A 6 -2.68 4.46 -11.42
CA THR A 6 -2.51 3.51 -12.53
C THR A 6 -1.45 2.45 -12.22
N GLY A 7 -0.35 2.82 -11.55
CA GLY A 7 0.68 1.89 -11.09
C GLY A 7 0.14 0.89 -10.06
N VAL A 8 -0.63 1.35 -9.08
CA VAL A 8 -1.27 0.50 -8.07
C VAL A 8 -2.28 -0.46 -8.71
N GLU A 9 -3.16 0.04 -9.58
CA GLU A 9 -4.13 -0.80 -10.33
C GLU A 9 -3.42 -1.83 -11.21
N LYS A 10 -2.25 -1.50 -11.77
CA LYS A 10 -1.41 -2.43 -12.52
C LYS A 10 -0.85 -3.54 -11.61
N ILE A 11 -0.36 -3.20 -10.41
CA ILE A 11 0.09 -4.20 -9.43
C ILE A 11 -1.07 -5.15 -9.09
N GLU A 12 -2.23 -4.62 -8.72
CA GLU A 12 -3.40 -5.43 -8.33
C GLU A 12 -3.82 -6.40 -9.44
N ARG A 13 -3.92 -5.91 -10.67
CA ARG A 13 -4.24 -6.76 -11.82
C ARG A 13 -3.23 -7.88 -12.01
N LYS A 14 -1.92 -7.58 -11.92
CA LYS A 14 -0.88 -8.61 -12.07
C LYS A 14 -0.89 -9.61 -10.92
N MET A 15 -1.25 -9.20 -9.71
CA MET A 15 -1.42 -10.12 -8.58
C MET A 15 -2.58 -11.09 -8.80
N ILE A 16 -3.70 -10.61 -9.36
CA ILE A 16 -4.85 -11.46 -9.73
C ILE A 16 -4.43 -12.46 -10.81
N GLU A 17 -3.79 -12.00 -11.89
CA GLU A 17 -3.28 -12.87 -12.96
C GLU A 17 -2.31 -13.94 -12.42
N TYR A 18 -1.40 -13.57 -11.51
CA TYR A 18 -0.51 -14.52 -10.85
C TYR A 18 -1.29 -15.57 -10.04
N ARG A 19 -2.28 -15.15 -9.26
CA ARG A 19 -3.09 -16.06 -8.46
C ARG A 19 -3.91 -17.01 -9.33
N GLU A 20 -4.48 -16.54 -10.43
CA GLU A 20 -5.16 -17.40 -11.41
C GLU A 20 -4.23 -18.47 -11.99
N VAL A 21 -2.97 -18.13 -12.28
CA VAL A 21 -1.95 -19.10 -12.73
C VAL A 21 -1.63 -20.12 -11.64
N VAL A 22 -1.57 -19.70 -10.37
CA VAL A 22 -1.35 -20.60 -9.24
C VAL A 22 -2.54 -21.53 -9.02
N ASP A 23 -3.76 -20.99 -9.00
CA ASP A 23 -5.01 -21.73 -8.72
C ASP A 23 -5.28 -22.80 -9.77
N ARG A 24 -4.99 -22.52 -11.05
CA ARG A 24 -5.10 -23.52 -12.13
C ARG A 24 -3.92 -24.50 -12.19
N SER A 25 -3.03 -24.49 -11.20
CA SER A 25 -1.81 -25.31 -11.17
C SER A 25 -0.94 -25.16 -12.42
N GLY A 26 -0.74 -23.91 -12.86
CA GLY A 26 0.09 -23.58 -14.01
C GLY A 26 1.51 -24.13 -13.89
N SER A 27 2.17 -24.31 -15.02
CA SER A 27 3.54 -24.82 -15.07
C SER A 27 4.51 -23.88 -14.31
N PRO A 28 5.68 -24.40 -13.85
CA PRO A 28 6.68 -23.57 -13.19
C PRO A 28 7.09 -22.32 -13.99
N THR A 29 7.17 -22.45 -15.32
CA THR A 29 7.51 -21.35 -16.22
C THR A 29 6.40 -20.30 -16.27
N GLU A 30 5.14 -20.70 -16.33
CA GLU A 30 4.00 -19.77 -16.28
C GLU A 30 3.94 -19.04 -14.94
N LYS A 31 4.11 -19.76 -13.83
CA LYS A 31 4.17 -19.17 -12.48
C LYS A 31 5.32 -18.18 -12.35
N ALA A 32 6.51 -18.51 -12.87
CA ALA A 32 7.66 -17.62 -12.85
C ALA A 32 7.44 -16.36 -13.71
N GLY A 33 6.89 -16.51 -14.92
CA GLY A 33 6.57 -15.38 -15.79
C GLY A 33 5.50 -14.46 -15.18
N ALA A 34 4.45 -15.02 -14.60
CA ALA A 34 3.44 -14.25 -13.89
C ALA A 34 4.01 -13.56 -12.65
N ALA A 35 4.93 -14.22 -11.94
CA ALA A 35 5.60 -13.63 -10.79
C ALA A 35 6.48 -12.42 -11.19
N GLU A 36 7.21 -12.54 -12.30
CA GLU A 36 8.04 -11.45 -12.84
C GLU A 36 7.19 -10.25 -13.27
N ASN A 37 6.01 -10.48 -13.85
CA ASN A 37 5.08 -9.42 -14.23
C ASN A 37 4.62 -8.59 -13.02
N VAL A 38 4.37 -9.25 -11.88
CA VAL A 38 4.03 -8.60 -10.62
C VAL A 38 5.21 -7.76 -10.10
N ALA A 39 6.42 -8.32 -10.08
CA ALA A 39 7.61 -7.61 -9.64
C ALA A 39 7.91 -6.37 -10.52
N THR A 40 7.79 -6.51 -11.84
CA THR A 40 7.95 -5.41 -12.79
C THR A 40 6.93 -4.30 -12.55
N ALA A 41 5.65 -4.66 -12.33
CA ALA A 41 4.61 -3.67 -12.02
C ALA A 41 4.92 -2.88 -10.73
N MET A 42 5.51 -3.53 -9.72
CA MET A 42 5.93 -2.86 -8.49
C MET A 42 7.08 -1.87 -8.72
N GLU A 43 8.06 -2.26 -9.53
CA GLU A 43 9.21 -1.39 -9.87
C GLU A 43 8.73 -0.15 -10.64
N GLU A 44 7.85 -0.32 -11.61
CA GLU A 44 7.25 0.80 -12.34
C GLU A 44 6.43 1.73 -11.43
N ALA A 45 5.57 1.17 -10.57
CA ALA A 45 4.80 1.96 -9.61
C ALA A 45 5.71 2.71 -8.63
N ALA A 46 6.80 2.08 -8.19
CA ALA A 46 7.81 2.71 -7.36
C ALA A 46 8.42 3.94 -8.04
N GLU A 47 8.73 3.85 -9.34
CA GLU A 47 9.32 4.99 -10.05
C GLU A 47 8.39 6.19 -10.16
N SER A 48 7.08 5.94 -10.29
CA SER A 48 6.05 6.98 -10.37
C SER A 48 5.74 7.70 -9.04
N HIS A 49 6.19 7.19 -7.89
CA HIS A 49 5.90 7.77 -6.59
C HIS A 49 6.92 8.87 -6.21
N THR A 50 6.54 9.90 -5.46
CA THR A 50 7.50 10.96 -5.04
C THR A 50 8.18 10.66 -3.70
N ASP A 51 7.50 9.97 -2.77
CA ASP A 51 8.07 9.56 -1.48
C ASP A 51 9.14 8.45 -1.64
N PRO A 52 10.41 8.70 -1.24
CA PRO A 52 11.49 7.72 -1.33
C PRO A 52 11.28 6.47 -0.45
N LYS A 53 10.51 6.56 0.64
CA LYS A 53 10.18 5.41 1.48
C LYS A 53 9.27 4.44 0.74
N VAL A 54 8.27 4.95 0.03
CA VAL A 54 7.37 4.14 -0.80
C VAL A 54 8.12 3.50 -1.95
N LYS A 55 9.01 4.26 -2.63
CA LYS A 55 9.90 3.69 -3.66
C LYS A 55 10.70 2.50 -3.13
N LYS A 56 11.39 2.70 -2.01
CA LYS A 56 12.24 1.68 -1.38
C LYS A 56 11.43 0.47 -0.93
N TYR A 57 10.24 0.68 -0.38
CA TYR A 57 9.34 -0.38 0.04
C TYR A 57 8.92 -1.26 -1.15
N LEU A 58 8.41 -0.66 -2.22
CA LEU A 58 7.96 -1.39 -3.41
C LEU A 58 9.11 -2.13 -4.10
N LYS A 59 10.27 -1.48 -4.29
CA LYS A 59 11.46 -2.14 -4.86
C LYS A 59 11.91 -3.34 -4.02
N LYS A 60 11.95 -3.19 -2.68
CA LYS A 60 12.32 -4.29 -1.79
C LYS A 60 11.33 -5.45 -1.88
N LYS A 61 10.03 -5.16 -2.02
CA LYS A 61 8.99 -6.19 -2.16
C LYS A 61 9.06 -6.89 -3.52
N ALA A 62 9.34 -6.16 -4.60
CA ALA A 62 9.59 -6.75 -5.93
C ALA A 62 10.75 -7.75 -5.91
N ILE A 63 11.88 -7.38 -5.29
CA ILE A 63 13.05 -8.26 -5.13
C ILE A 63 12.67 -9.51 -4.33
N LYS A 64 12.05 -9.33 -3.16
CA LYS A 64 11.63 -10.47 -2.32
C LYS A 64 10.66 -11.42 -3.03
N PHE A 65 9.76 -10.88 -3.83
CA PHE A 65 8.79 -11.68 -4.58
C PHE A 65 9.47 -12.51 -5.66
N ARG A 66 10.47 -11.94 -6.34
CA ARG A 66 11.31 -12.61 -7.34
C ARG A 66 12.18 -13.72 -6.72
N GLU A 67 12.73 -13.46 -5.54
CA GLU A 67 13.61 -14.40 -4.81
C GLU A 67 12.85 -15.52 -4.09
N ALA A 68 11.54 -15.38 -3.87
CA ALA A 68 10.72 -16.38 -3.22
C ALA A 68 10.65 -17.67 -4.04
N LYS A 69 10.90 -18.79 -3.36
CA LYS A 69 11.10 -20.13 -3.96
C LYS A 69 9.83 -20.95 -3.98
N THR A 70 8.90 -20.70 -3.06
CA THR A 70 7.62 -21.40 -2.99
C THR A 70 6.44 -20.47 -3.25
N ASP A 71 5.30 -21.06 -3.62
CA ASP A 71 4.07 -20.30 -3.84
C ASP A 71 3.57 -19.67 -2.53
N GLU A 72 3.79 -20.32 -1.38
CA GLU A 72 3.45 -19.80 -0.05
C GLU A 72 4.32 -18.59 0.35
N GLU A 73 5.63 -18.64 0.07
CA GLU A 73 6.52 -17.50 0.31
C GLU A 73 6.08 -16.30 -0.56
N ARG A 74 5.72 -16.57 -1.81
CA ARG A 74 5.17 -15.56 -2.73
C ARG A 74 3.85 -15.01 -2.21
N ASP A 75 2.93 -15.84 -1.76
CA ASP A 75 1.62 -15.41 -1.26
C ASP A 75 1.74 -14.56 0.02
N SER A 76 2.67 -14.93 0.92
CA SER A 76 2.99 -14.11 2.09
C SER A 76 3.49 -12.72 1.70
N VAL A 77 4.37 -12.63 0.70
CA VAL A 77 4.85 -11.35 0.17
C VAL A 77 3.69 -10.53 -0.41
N LEU A 78 2.80 -11.15 -1.19
CA LEU A 78 1.61 -10.50 -1.75
C LEU A 78 0.66 -9.97 -0.68
N MET A 79 0.39 -10.75 0.37
CA MET A 79 -0.50 -10.33 1.46
C MET A 79 0.05 -9.10 2.19
N ASP A 80 1.35 -9.06 2.43
CA ASP A 80 2.03 -7.89 3.02
C ASP A 80 1.94 -6.66 2.11
N ILE A 81 2.10 -6.85 0.80
CA ILE A 81 2.01 -5.76 -0.18
C ILE A 81 0.60 -5.19 -0.20
N GLY A 82 -0.43 -6.05 -0.27
CA GLY A 82 -1.83 -5.62 -0.25
C GLY A 82 -2.13 -4.74 0.96
N LYS A 83 -1.72 -5.17 2.16
CA LYS A 83 -1.84 -4.37 3.39
C LYS A 83 -1.10 -3.03 3.30
N GLY A 84 0.12 -3.03 2.76
CA GLY A 84 0.94 -1.82 2.60
C GLY A 84 0.33 -0.81 1.63
N ILE A 85 -0.16 -1.27 0.48
CA ILE A 85 -0.86 -0.43 -0.52
C ILE A 85 -2.16 0.12 0.08
N SER A 86 -2.96 -0.71 0.75
CA SER A 86 -4.19 -0.24 1.40
C SER A 86 -3.91 0.84 2.45
N LEU A 87 -2.85 0.69 3.25
CA LEU A 87 -2.44 1.71 4.23
C LEU A 87 -2.03 3.02 3.53
N LEU A 88 -1.26 2.95 2.44
CA LEU A 88 -0.86 4.13 1.67
C LEU A 88 -2.06 4.86 1.05
N LEU A 89 -3.06 4.14 0.55
CA LEU A 89 -4.30 4.72 0.04
C LEU A 89 -5.16 5.35 1.16
N MET A 90 -5.12 4.81 2.37
CA MET A 90 -5.81 5.38 3.54
C MET A 90 -5.07 6.57 4.17
N THR A 91 -3.77 6.72 3.92
CA THR A 91 -2.91 7.72 4.58
C THR A 91 -3.38 9.17 4.38
N PRO A 92 -3.81 9.62 3.18
CA PRO A 92 -4.37 10.98 3.01
C PRO A 92 -5.58 11.24 3.91
N PHE A 93 -6.47 10.26 4.06
CA PHE A 93 -7.66 10.38 4.89
C PHE A 93 -7.35 10.31 6.39
N ALA A 94 -6.39 9.47 6.79
CA ALA A 94 -5.94 9.38 8.17
C ALA A 94 -5.29 10.69 8.65
N LEU A 95 -4.48 11.34 7.81
CA LEU A 95 -3.89 12.65 8.10
C LEU A 95 -4.95 13.74 8.26
N VAL A 96 -5.94 13.78 7.36
CA VAL A 96 -7.07 14.74 7.46
C VAL A 96 -7.88 14.49 8.73
N GLY A 97 -8.21 13.24 9.03
CA GLY A 97 -8.92 12.88 10.26
C GLY A 97 -8.16 13.25 11.54
N ALA A 98 -6.86 12.98 11.58
CA ALA A 98 -6.00 13.36 12.70
C ALA A 98 -5.91 14.88 12.87
N ALA A 99 -5.81 15.64 11.77
CA ALA A 99 -5.80 17.09 11.81
C ALA A 99 -7.14 17.67 12.32
N LEU A 100 -8.26 17.13 11.87
CA LEU A 100 -9.60 17.54 12.34
C LEU A 100 -9.80 17.23 13.82
N LEU A 101 -9.37 16.06 14.29
CA LEU A 101 -9.43 15.70 15.71
C LEU A 101 -8.55 16.62 16.57
N ALA A 102 -7.34 16.93 16.12
CA ALA A 102 -6.47 17.87 16.82
C ALA A 102 -7.10 19.26 16.91
N ALA A 103 -7.67 19.76 15.81
CA ALA A 103 -8.39 21.04 15.80
C ALA A 103 -9.60 21.03 16.75
N GLY A 104 -10.38 19.94 16.77
CA GLY A 104 -11.51 19.75 17.67
C GLY A 104 -11.10 19.75 19.14
N MET A 105 -9.99 19.08 19.50
CA MET A 105 -9.46 19.07 20.86
C MET A 105 -8.97 20.46 21.31
N ILE A 106 -8.34 21.23 20.42
CA ILE A 106 -7.94 22.61 20.71
C ILE A 106 -9.17 23.48 20.97
N LEU A 107 -10.19 23.40 20.11
CA LEU A 107 -11.44 24.15 20.26
C LEU A 107 -12.19 23.79 21.55
N ASP A 108 -12.29 22.50 21.89
CA ASP A 108 -12.92 22.04 23.12
C ASP A 108 -12.14 22.49 24.38
N GLY A 109 -10.81 22.49 24.32
CA GLY A 109 -9.95 23.06 25.35
C GLY A 109 -10.20 24.55 25.59
N VAL A 110 -10.26 25.35 24.51
CA VAL A 110 -10.55 26.79 24.58
C VAL A 110 -11.97 27.04 25.12
N ALA A 111 -12.96 26.26 24.69
CA ALA A 111 -14.35 26.39 25.15
C ALA A 111 -14.50 26.05 26.64
N LYS A 112 -13.78 25.05 27.15
CA LYS A 112 -13.76 24.71 28.59
C LYS A 112 -13.14 25.80 29.44
N ILE A 113 -12.06 26.44 28.98
CA ILE A 113 -11.45 27.60 29.66
C ILE A 113 -12.44 28.77 29.71
N ALA A 114 -13.07 29.12 28.59
CA ALA A 114 -14.05 30.21 28.53
C ALA A 114 -15.28 29.94 29.44
N LYS A 115 -15.80 28.70 29.45
CA LYS A 115 -16.90 28.30 30.35
C LYS A 115 -16.49 28.29 31.82
N GLY A 116 -15.24 27.97 32.15
CA GLY A 116 -14.70 28.03 33.50
C GLY A 116 -14.58 29.46 34.03
N ILE A 117 -14.20 30.41 33.17
CA ILE A 117 -14.11 31.84 33.51
C ILE A 117 -15.49 32.47 33.73
N GLY A 118 -16.51 32.06 32.96
CA GLY A 118 -17.89 32.56 33.13
C GLY A 118 -18.67 31.97 34.32
N LYS A 119 -18.05 31.08 35.11
CA LYS A 119 -18.63 30.44 36.30
C LYS A 119 -18.04 30.93 37.63
N LEU A 120 -17.12 31.90 37.57
CA LEU A 120 -16.66 32.73 38.69
C LEU A 120 -17.50 34.00 38.74
#